data_AF-A0A498JD64-F1
#
_entry.id   AF-A0A498JD64-F1
#
_cell.length_a   1.000
_cell.length_b   1.000
_cell.length_c   1.000
_cell.angle_alpha   90.00
_cell.angle_beta   90.00
_cell.angle_gamma   90.00
#
_symmetry.space_group_name_H-M   'P 1'
#
loop_
_entity.id
_entity.type
_entity.pdbx_description
1 polymer ?
#
loop_
_entity_poly.entity_id
_entity_poly.type
_entity_poly.pdbx_seq_one_letter_code
_entity_poly.pdbx_strand_id
1 'polypeptide(L)'
;MAAFAILKLQLGTLLKLLTKTKCNSTTTTTISLPENSQLDLRAVVSDFLISLFKPTSDQPSVGTWWKSIEKYYHLSKKPTSSLALSLGTQVLDENYSIGKSLTSRQIQQLASKGAQNYGINVVLTSSDVLVYGFCMNSCGTHESSNDGSQIRGSKTNKFAYIWVGNLETQCPGQCVWPFHQPIYGPQSPPLVAPNIDVGLDDMVINLASLLAGIVTNPFGNGYFQGSKDAPLEASSACPGVYGKGSYPGYAEDLLMDPTIGVSYNAHGYNGKKYLLPAFPCTATMRKLSALVQQQPLVLNYHNGPLLKGNLTVNIVWYGKFSPSQRSILVDFVQSLSSGQRTPQPSVSSWWQTTGGYKGGPSTPIVGNQILDETYSLGKALTDQKLVALAAKASKGQNAAINVVLTGADVTVDGFCSSRCGSHGSGIEGRKTGKLAYAWVGNPASQGPGQCAWPFHQPIYGPQTPPLVPPNGDVGIDGMVISLATVLAGAVTNPFDNGYFQGSKDAPLEAVSACTGIFGKGAYPGYPGDVILDKTTGVSYNAFGVRGRKYLLPAMWDPQTSACKTLV
;
A
#
# COMPACT_ATOMS: atom_id res chain seq x y z
N MET A 1 -2.84 -8.67 -36.94
CA MET A 1 -1.67 -8.06 -37.61
C MET A 1 -0.62 -7.81 -36.54
N ALA A 2 0.51 -8.52 -36.62
CA ALA A 2 1.59 -8.47 -35.64
C ALA A 2 2.62 -7.41 -36.07
N ALA A 3 2.83 -6.38 -35.25
CA ALA A 3 3.91 -5.42 -35.44
C ALA A 3 5.16 -5.89 -34.68
N PHE A 4 6.20 -6.20 -35.43
CA PHE A 4 7.56 -6.49 -34.97
C PHE A 4 8.29 -5.17 -34.67
N ALA A 5 9.26 -5.16 -33.75
CA ALA A 5 10.20 -4.04 -33.64
C ALA A 5 11.58 -4.46 -33.12
N ILE A 6 12.59 -4.14 -33.93
CA ILE A 6 13.99 -3.94 -33.53
C ILE A 6 14.01 -2.53 -32.89
N LEU A 7 14.30 -2.42 -31.59
CA LEU A 7 14.55 -1.12 -30.96
C LEU A 7 15.97 -0.65 -31.32
N LYS A 8 16.08 0.57 -31.83
CA LYS A 8 17.35 1.29 -32.00
C LYS A 8 17.18 2.69 -31.42
N LEU A 9 18.10 3.12 -30.56
CA LEU A 9 18.39 4.53 -30.36
C LEU A 9 19.85 4.81 -30.73
N GLN A 10 20.07 6.01 -31.26
CA GLN A 10 21.33 6.42 -31.88
C GLN A 10 21.90 7.62 -31.11
N LEU A 11 23.21 7.58 -30.83
CA LEU A 11 23.93 8.57 -30.02
C LEU A 11 24.27 9.86 -30.81
N GLY A 12 24.16 11.00 -30.13
CA GLY A 12 24.73 12.29 -30.54
C GLY A 12 24.97 13.21 -29.33
N THR A 13 26.20 13.67 -29.18
CA THR A 13 26.83 14.41 -28.06
C THR A 13 26.34 15.87 -27.90
N LEU A 14 26.16 16.39 -26.67
CA LEU A 14 27.00 17.44 -26.03
C LEU A 14 26.38 17.96 -24.70
N LEU A 15 27.26 18.07 -23.70
CA LEU A 15 27.14 18.57 -22.32
C LEU A 15 26.95 20.10 -22.24
N LYS A 16 26.24 20.64 -21.22
CA LYS A 16 26.71 21.70 -20.27
C LYS A 16 25.64 22.33 -19.34
N LEU A 17 26.03 22.37 -18.05
CA LEU A 17 25.85 23.37 -16.96
C LEU A 17 24.44 23.84 -16.50
N LEU A 18 24.21 23.82 -15.17
CA LEU A 18 24.37 24.99 -14.29
C LEU A 18 24.26 24.68 -12.78
N THR A 19 25.12 25.34 -12.00
CA THR A 19 25.18 25.46 -10.54
C THR A 19 24.48 26.72 -10.01
N LYS A 20 24.04 26.65 -8.73
CA LYS A 20 23.92 27.70 -7.67
C LYS A 20 22.51 28.06 -7.20
N THR A 21 22.30 27.90 -5.89
CA THR A 21 21.89 29.00 -4.99
C THR A 21 22.30 28.75 -3.54
N LYS A 22 22.79 29.83 -2.89
CA LYS A 22 23.26 29.92 -1.50
C LYS A 22 22.09 29.99 -0.50
N CYS A 23 22.31 29.49 0.71
CA CYS A 23 21.71 30.06 1.92
C CYS A 23 22.77 30.13 3.04
N ASN A 24 22.96 31.33 3.60
CA ASN A 24 23.83 31.61 4.74
C ASN A 24 23.10 31.30 6.06
N SER A 25 23.75 30.62 7.00
CA SER A 25 23.88 31.08 8.40
C SER A 25 24.79 30.16 9.24
N THR A 26 25.87 30.77 9.77
CA THR A 26 26.56 30.52 11.06
C THR A 26 27.05 29.13 11.45
N THR A 27 28.35 28.93 11.16
CA THR A 27 29.43 28.41 12.02
C THR A 27 29.10 27.33 13.07
N THR A 28 29.48 26.08 12.78
CA THR A 28 30.18 25.21 13.73
C THR A 28 31.11 24.28 12.95
N THR A 29 32.37 24.23 13.37
CA THR A 29 33.53 23.65 12.70
C THR A 29 33.33 22.17 12.32
N THR A 30 33.40 21.86 11.02
CA THR A 30 33.53 20.50 10.49
C THR A 30 34.80 20.38 9.66
N ILE A 31 35.53 19.30 9.91
CA ILE A 31 36.73 18.90 9.17
C ILE A 31 36.34 18.71 7.71
N SER A 32 36.99 19.47 6.82
CA SER A 32 36.76 19.45 5.38
C SER A 32 37.39 18.21 4.74
N LEU A 33 36.55 17.38 4.11
CA LEU A 33 36.98 16.46 3.04
C LEU A 33 36.94 17.21 1.69
N PRO A 34 37.80 16.84 0.72
CA PRO A 34 38.05 17.65 -0.47
C PRO A 34 36.84 17.74 -1.42
N GLU A 35 36.68 18.94 -1.97
CA GLU A 35 35.54 19.49 -2.73
C GLU A 35 35.35 18.91 -4.16
N ASN A 36 35.67 17.62 -4.37
CA ASN A 36 35.62 16.97 -5.69
C ASN A 36 34.82 15.65 -5.74
N SER A 37 33.85 15.48 -4.82
CA SER A 37 33.06 14.24 -4.69
C SER A 37 31.57 14.48 -4.51
N GLN A 38 31.01 15.55 -5.08
CA GLN A 38 29.56 15.65 -5.17
C GLN A 38 29.08 14.69 -6.27
N LEU A 39 28.77 13.46 -5.86
CA LEU A 39 28.12 12.44 -6.68
C LEU A 39 26.99 13.13 -7.44
N ASP A 40 27.03 13.16 -8.78
CA ASP A 40 25.89 13.66 -9.55
C ASP A 40 24.74 12.68 -9.32
N LEU A 41 23.86 13.02 -8.38
CA LEU A 41 22.74 12.20 -7.95
C LEU A 41 21.81 11.90 -9.15
N ARG A 42 21.74 12.79 -10.15
CA ARG A 42 20.99 12.53 -11.41
C ARG A 42 21.63 11.44 -12.27
N ALA A 43 22.93 11.23 -12.15
CA ALA A 43 23.65 10.21 -12.90
C ALA A 43 23.32 8.79 -12.41
N VAL A 44 22.82 8.58 -11.19
CA VAL A 44 22.52 7.23 -10.67
C VAL A 44 21.50 6.49 -11.55
N VAL A 45 20.36 7.13 -11.86
CA VAL A 45 19.31 6.53 -12.69
C VAL A 45 19.71 6.49 -14.16
N SER A 46 20.39 7.53 -14.66
CA SER A 46 20.87 7.56 -16.06
C SER A 46 21.93 6.50 -16.32
N ASP A 47 22.90 6.33 -15.42
CA ASP A 47 23.94 5.30 -15.51
C ASP A 47 23.33 3.90 -15.37
N PHE A 48 22.27 3.72 -14.57
CA PHE A 48 21.53 2.46 -14.51
C PHE A 48 20.96 2.09 -15.88
N LEU A 49 20.26 3.03 -16.53
CA LEU A 49 19.71 2.83 -17.87
C LEU A 49 20.80 2.55 -18.90
N ILE A 50 21.95 3.24 -18.82
CA ILE A 50 23.11 2.97 -19.68
C ILE A 50 23.66 1.56 -19.46
N SER A 51 23.68 1.10 -18.21
CA SER A 51 24.20 -0.22 -17.82
C SER A 51 23.39 -1.40 -18.39
N LEU A 52 22.15 -1.16 -18.84
CA LEU A 52 21.33 -2.19 -19.50
C LEU A 52 21.94 -2.63 -20.84
N PHE A 53 22.67 -1.76 -21.53
CA PHE A 53 23.19 -2.00 -22.87
C PHE A 53 24.70 -1.78 -23.02
N LYS A 54 25.35 -1.09 -22.08
CA LYS A 54 26.82 -0.98 -22.04
C LYS A 54 27.42 -2.12 -21.21
N PRO A 55 28.32 -2.95 -21.78
CA PRO A 55 28.95 -4.02 -21.03
C PRO A 55 29.94 -3.47 -19.98
N THR A 56 29.99 -4.15 -18.83
CA THR A 56 30.98 -3.95 -17.76
C THR A 56 31.83 -5.20 -17.63
N SER A 57 33.11 -5.05 -17.24
CA SER A 57 34.00 -6.20 -16.96
C SER A 57 33.58 -6.97 -15.71
N ASP A 58 33.05 -6.25 -14.73
CA ASP A 58 32.75 -6.80 -13.41
C ASP A 58 31.43 -7.58 -13.44
N GLN A 59 31.39 -8.68 -12.70
CA GLN A 59 30.25 -9.58 -12.60
C GLN A 59 29.91 -9.83 -11.13
N PRO A 60 28.62 -9.99 -10.77
CA PRO A 60 27.42 -9.84 -11.60
C PRO A 60 27.18 -8.40 -12.09
N SER A 61 26.55 -8.18 -13.25
CA SER A 61 26.30 -6.85 -13.80
C SER A 61 24.85 -6.57 -14.19
N VAL A 62 24.49 -5.29 -14.29
CA VAL A 62 23.16 -4.87 -14.78
C VAL A 62 22.88 -5.47 -16.17
N GLY A 63 23.88 -5.51 -17.04
CA GLY A 63 23.76 -6.12 -18.37
C GLY A 63 23.51 -7.63 -18.33
N THR A 64 24.16 -8.38 -17.42
CA THR A 64 23.88 -9.82 -17.27
C THR A 64 22.54 -10.09 -16.61
N TRP A 65 22.12 -9.22 -15.67
CA TRP A 65 20.75 -9.21 -15.17
C TRP A 65 19.73 -8.95 -16.28
N TRP A 66 19.94 -7.95 -17.15
CA TRP A 66 19.03 -7.61 -18.24
C TRP A 66 18.88 -8.75 -19.25
N LYS A 67 19.97 -9.46 -19.57
CA LYS A 67 19.94 -10.65 -20.44
C LYS A 67 19.04 -11.77 -19.90
N SER A 68 18.76 -11.82 -18.59
CA SER A 68 17.80 -12.79 -18.06
C SER A 68 16.38 -12.56 -18.57
N ILE A 69 16.01 -11.31 -18.88
CA ILE A 69 14.70 -10.90 -19.40
C ILE A 69 14.56 -11.26 -20.88
N GLU A 70 15.67 -11.29 -21.63
CA GLU A 70 15.68 -11.76 -23.03
C GLU A 70 15.18 -13.20 -23.17
N LYS A 71 15.26 -14.02 -22.10
CA LYS A 71 14.70 -15.38 -22.08
C LYS A 71 13.20 -15.43 -22.40
N TYR A 72 12.43 -14.39 -22.04
CA TYR A 72 11.01 -14.31 -22.41
C TYR A 72 10.80 -14.19 -23.92
N TYR A 73 11.74 -13.59 -24.64
CA TYR A 73 11.66 -13.43 -26.10
C TYR A 73 12.02 -14.72 -26.83
N HIS A 74 12.89 -15.57 -26.25
CA HIS A 74 13.22 -16.89 -26.79
C HIS A 74 12.06 -17.92 -26.71
N LEU A 75 11.03 -17.65 -25.90
CA LEU A 75 9.80 -18.46 -25.85
C LEU A 75 8.83 -18.17 -27.01
N SER A 76 9.11 -17.13 -27.80
CA SER A 76 8.33 -16.80 -28.99
C SER A 76 8.56 -17.82 -30.10
N LYS A 77 7.49 -18.31 -30.73
CA LYS A 77 7.55 -19.23 -31.88
C LYS A 77 8.16 -18.62 -33.15
N LYS A 78 8.51 -17.33 -33.14
CA LYS A 78 9.15 -16.62 -34.26
C LYS A 78 10.56 -16.18 -33.83
N PRO A 79 11.58 -16.32 -34.69
CA PRO A 79 12.92 -15.81 -34.40
C PRO A 79 12.84 -14.28 -34.26
N THR A 80 12.90 -13.80 -33.03
CA THR A 80 12.93 -12.38 -32.72
C THR A 80 14.38 -11.92 -32.58
N SER A 81 14.71 -10.76 -33.12
CA SER A 81 15.95 -10.04 -32.80
C SER A 81 16.08 -9.86 -31.29
N SER A 82 17.30 -9.93 -30.75
CA SER A 82 17.60 -9.63 -29.34
C SER A 82 17.05 -8.25 -28.96
N LEU A 83 16.51 -8.14 -27.74
CA LEU A 83 16.01 -6.88 -27.18
C LEU A 83 17.18 -5.90 -27.01
N ALA A 84 17.29 -4.92 -27.90
CA ALA A 84 18.31 -3.87 -27.80
C ALA A 84 17.68 -2.61 -27.20
N LEU A 85 18.12 -2.20 -26.01
CA LEU A 85 17.74 -0.92 -25.42
C LEU A 85 18.82 0.13 -25.67
N SER A 86 18.41 1.39 -25.67
CA SER A 86 19.34 2.53 -25.62
C SER A 86 18.63 3.74 -25.00
N LEU A 87 19.40 4.70 -24.50
CA LEU A 87 18.86 5.86 -23.80
C LEU A 87 18.43 6.94 -24.79
N GLY A 88 17.19 7.43 -24.63
CA GLY A 88 16.61 8.46 -25.50
C GLY A 88 16.77 9.88 -24.97
N THR A 89 16.01 10.80 -25.55
CA THR A 89 15.99 12.21 -25.12
C THR A 89 15.54 12.32 -23.67
N GLN A 90 16.32 13.02 -22.85
CA GLN A 90 15.93 13.37 -21.49
C GLN A 90 15.31 14.76 -21.48
N VAL A 91 14.16 14.90 -20.81
CA VAL A 91 13.46 16.17 -20.67
C VAL A 91 13.39 16.51 -19.18
N LEU A 92 13.88 17.68 -18.82
CA LEU A 92 13.80 18.21 -17.45
C LEU A 92 12.67 19.23 -17.38
N ASP A 93 11.81 19.10 -16.38
CA ASP A 93 10.68 19.99 -16.11
C ASP A 93 10.79 20.58 -14.70
N GLU A 94 11.85 21.36 -14.47
CA GLU A 94 12.21 21.89 -13.14
C GLU A 94 11.22 22.97 -12.65
N ASN A 95 10.41 23.52 -13.56
CA ASN A 95 9.39 24.52 -13.25
C ASN A 95 8.03 23.89 -12.90
N TYR A 96 7.93 22.55 -12.86
CA TYR A 96 6.69 21.83 -12.58
C TYR A 96 5.55 22.30 -13.49
N SER A 97 5.73 22.21 -14.81
CA SER A 97 4.84 22.86 -15.81
C SER A 97 3.34 22.54 -15.70
N ILE A 98 2.98 21.47 -14.97
CA ILE A 98 1.59 21.05 -14.73
C ILE A 98 1.25 20.90 -13.24
N GLY A 99 2.06 21.49 -12.36
CA GLY A 99 1.93 21.47 -10.91
C GLY A 99 2.73 20.37 -10.21
N LYS A 100 2.76 20.43 -8.87
CA LYS A 100 3.40 19.44 -7.98
C LYS A 100 2.45 18.39 -7.42
N SER A 101 1.18 18.45 -7.77
CA SER A 101 0.17 17.46 -7.38
C SER A 101 -0.42 16.86 -8.65
N LEU A 102 -0.08 15.60 -8.92
CA LEU A 102 -0.33 14.94 -10.20
C LEU A 102 -1.32 13.78 -10.05
N THR A 103 -2.28 13.75 -10.97
CA THR A 103 -3.15 12.59 -11.23
C THR A 103 -2.52 11.65 -12.26
N SER A 104 -3.00 10.41 -12.37
CA SER A 104 -2.53 9.45 -13.38
C SER A 104 -2.66 9.99 -14.81
N ARG A 105 -3.70 10.79 -15.10
CA ARG A 105 -3.86 11.46 -16.40
C ARG A 105 -2.75 12.48 -16.68
N GLN A 106 -2.33 13.23 -15.66
CA GLN A 106 -1.23 14.18 -15.77
C GLN A 106 0.12 13.48 -15.94
N ILE A 107 0.31 12.32 -15.31
CA ILE A 107 1.47 11.45 -15.56
C ILE A 107 1.51 10.98 -17.02
N GLN A 108 0.38 10.49 -17.56
CA GLN A 108 0.28 10.12 -18.99
C GLN A 108 0.58 11.32 -19.91
N GLN A 109 0.12 12.52 -19.55
CA GLN A 109 0.42 13.76 -20.29
C GLN A 109 1.92 14.07 -20.29
N LEU A 110 2.61 13.91 -19.16
CA LEU A 110 4.07 14.04 -19.11
C LEU A 110 4.76 12.98 -19.99
N ALA A 111 4.30 11.73 -19.91
CA ALA A 111 4.85 10.65 -20.72
C ALA A 111 4.68 10.88 -22.23
N SER A 112 3.60 11.52 -22.67
CA SER A 112 3.38 11.87 -24.09
C SER A 112 4.37 12.90 -24.67
N LYS A 113 5.16 13.58 -23.81
CA LYS A 113 6.23 14.48 -24.26
C LYS A 113 7.38 13.72 -24.93
N GLY A 114 7.49 12.40 -24.72
CA GLY A 114 8.45 11.57 -25.44
C GLY A 114 8.13 11.52 -26.94
N ALA A 115 9.15 11.73 -27.79
CA ALA A 115 8.97 11.96 -29.23
C ALA A 115 9.16 10.72 -30.11
N GLN A 116 9.51 9.57 -29.54
CA GLN A 116 9.93 8.39 -30.31
C GLN A 116 8.84 7.34 -30.45
N ASN A 117 8.66 6.84 -31.68
CA ASN A 117 7.85 5.67 -31.96
C ASN A 117 8.55 4.42 -31.41
N TYR A 118 7.76 3.50 -30.84
CA TYR A 118 8.26 2.28 -30.21
C TYR A 118 9.23 2.54 -29.03
N GLY A 119 9.10 3.69 -28.36
CA GLY A 119 9.82 3.99 -27.12
C GLY A 119 9.03 3.60 -25.87
N ILE A 120 9.74 3.40 -24.77
CA ILE A 120 9.18 3.38 -23.41
C ILE A 120 9.45 4.76 -22.81
N ASN A 121 8.38 5.51 -22.54
CA ASN A 121 8.52 6.83 -21.92
C ASN A 121 8.60 6.65 -20.41
N VAL A 122 9.68 7.14 -19.78
CA VAL A 122 9.86 7.05 -18.32
C VAL A 122 9.65 8.42 -17.70
N VAL A 123 8.71 8.53 -16.77
CA VAL A 123 8.43 9.74 -15.98
C VAL A 123 8.96 9.52 -14.57
N LEU A 124 9.90 10.36 -14.15
CA LEU A 124 10.48 10.33 -12.81
C LEU A 124 10.06 11.61 -12.07
N THR A 125 9.42 11.47 -10.92
CA THR A 125 8.99 12.63 -10.11
C THR A 125 9.91 12.82 -8.91
N SER A 126 10.29 14.08 -8.64
CA SER A 126 11.11 14.45 -7.48
C SER A 126 10.36 14.22 -6.17
N SER A 127 11.09 14.24 -5.05
CA SER A 127 10.56 13.93 -3.72
C SER A 127 9.53 14.96 -3.23
N ASP A 128 9.47 16.15 -3.83
CA ASP A 128 8.49 17.19 -3.52
C ASP A 128 7.26 17.21 -4.45
N VAL A 129 7.09 16.20 -5.31
CA VAL A 129 5.92 16.03 -6.18
C VAL A 129 5.00 14.95 -5.63
N LEU A 130 3.79 15.36 -5.24
CA LEU A 130 2.73 14.47 -4.80
C LEU A 130 2.07 13.82 -6.01
N VAL A 131 2.01 12.49 -6.03
CA VAL A 131 1.27 11.75 -7.05
C VAL A 131 0.17 10.94 -6.36
N TYR A 132 -1.06 11.03 -6.87
CA TYR A 132 -2.19 10.32 -6.28
C TYR A 132 -1.94 8.80 -6.23
N GLY A 133 -2.03 8.21 -5.04
CA GLY A 133 -1.79 6.77 -4.81
C GLY A 133 -0.33 6.37 -4.61
N PHE A 134 0.63 7.31 -4.77
CA PHE A 134 2.01 7.10 -4.36
C PHE A 134 2.07 6.80 -2.86
N CYS A 135 2.89 5.83 -2.46
CA CYS A 135 3.05 5.45 -1.05
C CYS A 135 1.80 4.87 -0.36
N MET A 136 0.79 4.43 -1.13
CA MET A 136 -0.39 3.74 -0.60
C MET A 136 -0.48 2.31 -1.11
N ASN A 137 -0.34 2.13 -2.43
CA ASN A 137 -0.41 0.79 -3.07
C ASN A 137 0.71 0.54 -4.09
N SER A 138 1.47 1.57 -4.47
CA SER A 138 2.59 1.41 -5.42
C SER A 138 3.63 2.51 -5.30
N CYS A 139 4.83 2.19 -5.77
CA CYS A 139 6.03 3.05 -5.81
C CYS A 139 6.35 3.53 -7.23
N GLY A 140 5.57 3.02 -8.19
CA GLY A 140 5.59 3.38 -9.60
C GLY A 140 4.57 2.54 -10.36
N THR A 141 4.35 2.84 -11.63
CA THR A 141 3.44 2.06 -12.49
C THR A 141 4.05 1.90 -13.87
N HIS A 142 3.70 0.83 -14.57
CA HIS A 142 3.84 0.79 -16.02
C HIS A 142 2.45 0.65 -16.63
N GLU A 143 2.18 1.40 -17.68
CA GLU A 143 0.86 1.48 -18.29
C GLU A 143 1.00 1.75 -19.79
N SER A 144 -0.13 1.68 -20.49
CA SER A 144 -0.21 2.05 -21.89
C SER A 144 -1.24 3.14 -22.09
N SER A 145 -0.95 4.06 -23.00
CA SER A 145 -1.80 5.20 -23.28
C SER A 145 -3.18 4.77 -23.79
N ASN A 146 -4.24 5.50 -23.40
CA ASN A 146 -5.60 5.28 -23.90
C ASN A 146 -5.73 5.54 -25.42
N ASP A 147 -6.72 4.92 -26.06
CA ASP A 147 -7.00 5.14 -27.48
C ASP A 147 -7.27 6.63 -27.75
N GLY A 148 -6.44 7.25 -28.59
CA GLY A 148 -6.58 8.65 -29.01
C GLY A 148 -5.53 9.62 -28.47
N SER A 149 -4.71 9.24 -27.48
CA SER A 149 -3.58 10.07 -27.05
C SER A 149 -2.37 9.89 -27.97
N GLN A 150 -1.90 10.97 -28.59
CA GLN A 150 -0.80 10.93 -29.55
C GLN A 150 0.53 11.33 -28.90
N ILE A 151 1.60 10.64 -29.29
CA ILE A 151 2.97 11.12 -29.11
C ILE A 151 3.10 12.43 -29.90
N ARG A 152 3.75 13.45 -29.32
CA ARG A 152 4.03 14.71 -30.00
C ARG A 152 4.81 14.45 -31.30
N GLY A 153 4.14 14.57 -32.46
CA GLY A 153 4.74 14.40 -33.78
C GLY A 153 4.60 13.01 -34.43
N SER A 154 3.79 12.09 -33.88
CA SER A 154 3.59 10.74 -34.45
C SER A 154 2.15 10.45 -34.90
N LYS A 155 2.01 9.59 -35.92
CA LYS A 155 0.74 9.01 -36.43
C LYS A 155 0.31 7.72 -35.70
N THR A 156 1.07 7.22 -34.72
CA THR A 156 0.72 6.01 -33.95
C THR A 156 -0.09 6.35 -32.70
N ASN A 157 -1.20 5.63 -32.49
CA ASN A 157 -2.22 6.00 -31.49
C ASN A 157 -1.99 5.48 -30.06
N LYS A 158 -0.93 4.69 -29.80
CA LYS A 158 -0.69 4.06 -28.49
C LYS A 158 0.80 3.97 -28.14
N PHE A 159 1.16 4.33 -26.90
CA PHE A 159 2.52 4.22 -26.38
C PHE A 159 2.54 3.63 -24.97
N ALA A 160 3.66 3.01 -24.59
CA ALA A 160 3.86 2.44 -23.26
C ALA A 160 4.72 3.39 -22.41
N TYR A 161 4.41 3.53 -21.13
CA TYR A 161 5.15 4.40 -20.23
C TYR A 161 5.31 3.81 -18.84
N ILE A 162 6.36 4.24 -18.15
CA ILE A 162 6.64 3.96 -16.75
C ILE A 162 6.56 5.29 -15.99
N TRP A 163 6.02 5.25 -14.78
CA TRP A 163 6.22 6.30 -13.79
C TRP A 163 6.86 5.72 -12.52
N VAL A 164 7.80 6.45 -11.93
CA VAL A 164 8.40 6.14 -10.61
C VAL A 164 8.52 7.43 -9.81
N GLY A 165 8.12 7.40 -8.54
CA GLY A 165 8.26 8.52 -7.63
C GLY A 165 9.48 8.41 -6.72
N ASN A 166 10.09 9.54 -6.38
CA ASN A 166 11.11 9.58 -5.33
C ASN A 166 10.43 9.64 -3.94
N LEU A 167 10.74 8.68 -3.09
CA LEU A 167 10.13 8.50 -1.77
C LEU A 167 10.78 9.33 -0.65
N GLU A 168 11.94 9.94 -0.90
CA GLU A 168 12.87 10.48 0.12
C GLU A 168 12.19 11.25 1.26
N THR A 169 11.13 12.00 0.94
CA THR A 169 10.40 12.85 1.89
C THR A 169 8.93 12.46 2.10
N GLN A 170 8.40 11.45 1.39
CA GLN A 170 6.96 11.16 1.34
C GLN A 170 6.55 9.87 2.06
N CYS A 171 7.36 8.80 2.04
CA CYS A 171 6.98 7.53 2.68
C CYS A 171 8.14 6.57 3.02
N PRO A 172 9.03 6.95 3.96
CA PRO A 172 10.05 6.04 4.45
C PRO A 172 9.41 4.78 5.08
N GLY A 173 9.45 3.66 4.37
CA GLY A 173 8.98 2.35 4.84
C GLY A 173 8.00 1.57 3.93
N GLN A 174 7.35 2.20 2.93
CA GLN A 174 6.48 1.48 1.99
C GLN A 174 7.17 1.06 0.70
N CYS A 175 7.97 1.96 0.13
CA CYS A 175 8.66 1.71 -1.14
C CYS A 175 10.09 1.22 -0.97
N VAL A 176 10.68 1.54 0.17
CA VAL A 176 12.12 1.62 0.39
C VAL A 176 12.76 0.30 0.82
N TRP A 177 12.01 -0.80 0.85
CA TRP A 177 12.60 -2.07 1.25
C TRP A 177 13.60 -2.52 0.17
N PRO A 178 14.87 -2.84 0.50
CA PRO A 178 15.41 -3.16 1.83
C PRO A 178 16.28 -2.05 2.48
N PHE A 179 16.31 -0.84 1.93
CA PHE A 179 17.09 0.30 2.45
C PHE A 179 16.41 1.06 3.59
N HIS A 180 15.14 0.76 3.87
CA HIS A 180 14.46 1.13 5.09
C HIS A 180 13.86 -0.12 5.74
N GLN A 181 13.69 -0.08 7.06
CA GLN A 181 12.91 -1.08 7.77
C GLN A 181 11.48 -1.10 7.19
N PRO A 182 11.00 -2.26 6.73
CA PRO A 182 9.67 -2.36 6.17
C PRO A 182 8.65 -2.19 7.30
N ILE A 183 7.53 -1.52 7.01
CA ILE A 183 6.46 -1.30 8.01
C ILE A 183 5.89 -2.65 8.52
N TYR A 184 5.95 -3.70 7.70
CA TYR A 184 5.51 -5.06 8.01
C TYR A 184 6.56 -6.09 7.55
N GLY A 185 6.71 -7.20 8.27
CA GLY A 185 7.68 -8.27 7.95
C GLY A 185 8.97 -8.22 8.79
N PRO A 186 9.95 -9.10 8.52
CA PRO A 186 11.20 -9.14 9.28
C PRO A 186 11.94 -7.80 9.33
N GLN A 187 12.29 -7.39 10.55
CA GLN A 187 12.89 -6.10 10.88
C GLN A 187 14.42 -6.17 10.83
N SER A 188 14.99 -6.80 9.80
CA SER A 188 16.44 -6.79 9.61
C SER A 188 16.93 -5.33 9.55
N PRO A 189 18.15 -5.04 10.03
CA PRO A 189 18.78 -3.74 9.80
C PRO A 189 18.64 -3.35 8.32
N PRO A 190 18.26 -2.10 8.02
CA PRO A 190 18.20 -1.65 6.64
C PRO A 190 19.56 -1.83 5.98
N LEU A 191 19.55 -2.24 4.71
CA LEU A 191 20.76 -2.27 3.93
C LEU A 191 21.23 -0.85 3.64
N VAL A 192 22.55 -0.66 3.62
CA VAL A 192 23.11 0.61 3.15
C VAL A 192 22.99 0.66 1.63
N ALA A 193 22.32 1.70 1.14
CA ALA A 193 21.98 1.84 -0.26
C ALA A 193 23.25 1.90 -1.17
N PRO A 194 23.26 1.22 -2.34
CA PRO A 194 24.43 1.08 -3.22
C PRO A 194 25.14 2.38 -3.59
N ASN A 195 24.38 3.47 -3.76
CA ASN A 195 24.88 4.78 -4.16
C ASN A 195 24.75 5.82 -3.04
N ILE A 196 24.49 5.37 -1.80
CA ILE A 196 24.37 6.21 -0.59
C ILE A 196 23.21 7.22 -0.73
N ASP A 197 22.22 6.91 -1.56
CA ASP A 197 21.01 7.71 -1.72
C ASP A 197 19.79 6.79 -1.76
N VAL A 198 19.13 6.68 -0.61
CA VAL A 198 17.99 5.79 -0.43
C VAL A 198 16.85 6.08 -1.41
N GLY A 199 16.59 7.36 -1.71
CA GLY A 199 15.52 7.76 -2.61
C GLY A 199 15.80 7.32 -4.05
N LEU A 200 17.02 7.58 -4.54
CA LEU A 200 17.42 7.23 -5.90
C LEU A 200 17.68 5.74 -6.09
N ASP A 201 18.31 5.08 -5.11
CA ASP A 201 18.54 3.63 -5.16
C ASP A 201 17.20 2.87 -5.16
N ASP A 202 16.20 3.35 -4.43
CA ASP A 202 14.84 2.81 -4.49
C ASP A 202 14.16 3.04 -5.85
N MET A 203 14.28 4.26 -6.39
CA MET A 203 13.77 4.56 -7.73
C MET A 203 14.37 3.60 -8.76
N VAL A 204 15.63 3.22 -8.62
CA VAL A 204 16.27 2.22 -9.50
C VAL A 204 15.66 0.82 -9.32
N ILE A 205 15.42 0.35 -8.08
CA ILE A 205 14.75 -0.95 -7.83
C ILE A 205 13.37 -1.00 -8.50
N ASN A 206 12.58 0.05 -8.29
CA ASN A 206 11.24 0.15 -8.84
C ASN A 206 11.26 0.27 -10.36
N LEU A 207 12.15 1.10 -10.91
CA LEU A 207 12.34 1.22 -12.37
C LEU A 207 12.79 -0.10 -13.00
N ALA A 208 13.73 -0.83 -12.38
CA ALA A 208 14.20 -2.13 -12.85
C ALA A 208 13.05 -3.15 -12.94
N SER A 209 12.23 -3.22 -11.88
CA SER A 209 11.05 -4.10 -11.83
C SER A 209 10.04 -3.73 -12.93
N LEU A 210 9.69 -2.44 -13.05
CA LEU A 210 8.71 -1.96 -14.03
C LEU A 210 9.22 -2.07 -15.47
N LEU A 211 10.53 -1.93 -15.71
CA LEU A 211 11.15 -2.17 -17.01
C LEU A 211 10.97 -3.64 -17.43
N ALA A 212 11.18 -4.60 -16.53
CA ALA A 212 10.94 -6.01 -16.82
C ALA A 212 9.46 -6.29 -17.16
N GLY A 213 8.53 -5.66 -16.44
CA GLY A 213 7.09 -5.73 -16.72
C GLY A 213 6.75 -5.16 -18.10
N ILE A 214 7.11 -3.92 -18.37
CA ILE A 214 6.70 -3.24 -19.59
C ILE A 214 7.33 -3.86 -20.86
N VAL A 215 8.55 -4.39 -20.81
CA VAL A 215 9.13 -5.05 -21.98
C VAL A 215 8.54 -6.43 -22.21
N THR A 216 7.98 -7.09 -21.20
CA THR A 216 7.36 -8.41 -21.36
C THR A 216 5.85 -8.33 -21.60
N ASN A 217 5.18 -7.27 -21.11
CA ASN A 217 3.76 -7.01 -21.25
C ASN A 217 3.41 -5.52 -21.49
N PRO A 218 3.87 -4.90 -22.60
CA PRO A 218 3.76 -3.45 -22.80
C PRO A 218 2.32 -2.91 -22.92
N PHE A 219 1.37 -3.75 -23.36
CA PHE A 219 -0.01 -3.35 -23.66
C PHE A 219 -1.08 -4.24 -22.99
N GLY A 220 -0.70 -5.00 -21.96
CA GLY A 220 -1.62 -5.90 -21.25
C GLY A 220 -2.04 -7.14 -22.05
N ASN A 221 -1.24 -7.54 -23.04
CA ASN A 221 -1.47 -8.69 -23.91
C ASN A 221 -0.18 -9.49 -24.24
N GLY A 222 0.90 -9.26 -23.49
CA GLY A 222 2.17 -9.96 -23.56
C GLY A 222 2.26 -11.12 -22.58
N TYR A 223 3.41 -11.28 -21.92
CA TYR A 223 3.65 -12.38 -20.98
C TYR A 223 3.11 -12.06 -19.59
N PHE A 224 2.11 -12.83 -19.17
CA PHE A 224 1.59 -12.84 -17.81
C PHE A 224 0.99 -14.20 -17.48
N GLN A 225 0.86 -14.50 -16.20
CA GLN A 225 0.11 -15.66 -15.70
C GLN A 225 -1.18 -15.19 -15.02
N GLY A 226 -2.26 -15.94 -15.15
CA GLY A 226 -3.56 -15.59 -14.56
C GLY A 226 -4.50 -14.89 -15.55
N SER A 227 -5.54 -14.24 -15.03
CA SER A 227 -6.50 -13.50 -15.85
C SER A 227 -5.92 -12.15 -16.29
N LYS A 228 -6.48 -11.58 -17.36
CA LYS A 228 -6.08 -10.25 -17.85
C LYS A 228 -6.38 -9.13 -16.83
N ASP A 229 -7.33 -9.35 -15.93
CA ASP A 229 -7.74 -8.40 -14.90
C ASP A 229 -6.84 -8.45 -13.65
N ALA A 230 -6.01 -9.50 -13.50
CA ALA A 230 -5.02 -9.66 -12.44
C ALA A 230 -3.78 -10.43 -12.94
N PRO A 231 -3.03 -9.87 -13.91
CA PRO A 231 -1.88 -10.55 -14.52
C PRO A 231 -0.70 -10.59 -13.55
N LEU A 232 -0.18 -11.80 -13.27
CA LEU A 232 1.13 -11.98 -12.67
C LEU A 232 2.19 -11.81 -13.76
N GLU A 233 2.81 -10.63 -13.78
CA GLU A 233 3.83 -10.24 -14.75
C GLU A 233 5.25 -10.46 -14.23
N ALA A 234 6.24 -10.40 -15.12
CA ALA A 234 7.65 -10.50 -14.76
C ALA A 234 8.01 -9.52 -13.62
N SER A 235 7.56 -8.25 -13.71
CA SER A 235 7.76 -7.20 -12.69
C SER A 235 7.27 -7.57 -11.29
N SER A 236 6.24 -8.40 -11.19
CA SER A 236 5.51 -8.74 -9.96
C SER A 236 5.75 -10.16 -9.46
N ALA A 237 6.48 -10.99 -10.21
CA ALA A 237 6.63 -12.41 -9.92
C ALA A 237 7.45 -12.70 -8.65
N CYS A 238 8.35 -11.79 -8.27
CA CYS A 238 9.36 -12.01 -7.24
C CYS A 238 9.55 -10.77 -6.33
N PRO A 239 8.48 -10.24 -5.70
CA PRO A 239 8.59 -9.01 -4.93
C PRO A 239 9.57 -9.23 -3.77
N GLY A 240 10.55 -8.35 -3.70
CA GLY A 240 11.55 -8.36 -2.64
C GLY A 240 12.53 -9.55 -2.64
N VAL A 241 12.75 -10.18 -3.81
CA VAL A 241 13.78 -11.21 -3.96
C VAL A 241 14.97 -10.60 -4.69
N TYR A 242 16.15 -10.55 -4.06
CA TYR A 242 17.35 -9.95 -4.65
C TYR A 242 18.51 -10.95 -4.83
N GLY A 243 18.42 -12.16 -4.28
CA GLY A 243 19.45 -13.18 -4.37
C GLY A 243 18.93 -14.62 -4.39
N LYS A 244 19.81 -15.58 -4.06
CA LYS A 244 19.48 -16.99 -3.82
C LYS A 244 19.35 -17.31 -2.31
N GLY A 245 18.11 -17.44 -1.83
CA GLY A 245 17.82 -17.67 -0.40
C GLY A 245 16.94 -16.62 0.27
N SER A 246 16.46 -15.64 -0.50
CA SER A 246 15.74 -14.46 -0.07
C SER A 246 14.38 -14.93 0.40
N TYR A 247 13.91 -14.29 1.44
CA TYR A 247 12.56 -14.45 1.94
C TYR A 247 12.07 -13.07 2.37
N PRO A 248 10.75 -12.88 2.52
CA PRO A 248 10.20 -11.58 2.91
C PRO A 248 10.95 -11.02 4.13
N GLY A 249 11.53 -9.81 4.01
CA GLY A 249 12.31 -9.15 5.06
C GLY A 249 13.75 -9.63 5.25
N TYR A 250 14.30 -10.45 4.35
CA TYR A 250 15.72 -10.77 4.28
C TYR A 250 16.20 -10.77 2.83
N ALA A 251 17.00 -9.76 2.50
CA ALA A 251 17.56 -9.53 1.17
C ALA A 251 18.81 -10.37 0.84
N GLU A 252 19.24 -11.23 1.78
CA GLU A 252 20.41 -12.15 1.73
C GLU A 252 21.82 -11.58 1.93
N ASP A 253 22.81 -12.49 1.79
CA ASP A 253 24.23 -12.29 1.53
C ASP A 253 24.44 -11.61 0.16
N LEU A 254 24.04 -10.34 0.08
CA LEU A 254 24.40 -9.47 -1.03
C LEU A 254 25.90 -9.19 -1.02
N LEU A 255 26.42 -8.75 -2.17
CA LEU A 255 27.77 -8.20 -2.20
C LEU A 255 27.80 -6.95 -1.32
N MET A 256 28.81 -6.88 -0.45
CA MET A 256 29.01 -5.74 0.44
C MET A 256 30.32 -5.06 0.07
N ASP A 257 30.31 -3.74 -0.08
CA ASP A 257 31.54 -2.97 -0.11
C ASP A 257 32.12 -2.87 1.32
N PRO A 258 33.30 -3.42 1.60
CA PRO A 258 33.84 -3.44 2.95
C PRO A 258 34.26 -2.06 3.46
N THR A 259 34.40 -1.06 2.58
CA THR A 259 34.88 0.28 2.92
C THR A 259 33.74 1.20 3.35
N ILE A 260 32.61 1.12 2.66
CA ILE A 260 31.44 2.00 2.85
C ILE A 260 30.17 1.27 3.29
N GLY A 261 30.22 -0.06 3.38
CA GLY A 261 29.13 -0.90 3.86
C GLY A 261 27.93 -1.05 2.93
N VAL A 262 28.00 -0.54 1.70
CA VAL A 262 26.88 -0.59 0.74
C VAL A 262 26.61 -2.01 0.24
N SER A 263 25.34 -2.35 0.12
CA SER A 263 24.87 -3.68 -0.31
C SER A 263 24.33 -3.63 -1.74
N TYR A 264 24.77 -4.56 -2.59
CA TYR A 264 24.43 -4.57 -4.01
C TYR A 264 24.48 -5.99 -4.59
N ASN A 265 23.89 -6.20 -5.78
CA ASN A 265 23.98 -7.48 -6.51
C ASN A 265 24.30 -7.29 -8.00
N ALA A 266 24.58 -6.06 -8.43
CA ALA A 266 24.96 -5.77 -9.80
C ALA A 266 25.93 -4.59 -9.90
N HIS A 267 27.00 -4.78 -10.66
CA HIS A 267 27.88 -3.71 -11.13
C HIS A 267 27.26 -3.01 -12.34
N GLY A 268 27.38 -1.69 -12.37
CA GLY A 268 26.92 -0.84 -13.47
C GLY A 268 28.02 0.05 -14.05
N TYR A 269 27.60 0.88 -14.99
CA TYR A 269 28.42 1.84 -15.69
C TYR A 269 29.02 2.88 -14.71
N ASN A 270 30.18 3.44 -15.06
CA ASN A 270 30.90 4.42 -14.23
C ASN A 270 31.18 3.96 -12.78
N GLY A 271 31.30 2.65 -12.54
CA GLY A 271 31.56 2.10 -11.21
C GLY A 271 30.37 2.19 -10.25
N LYS A 272 29.17 2.50 -10.74
CA LYS A 272 27.94 2.47 -9.97
C LYS A 272 27.59 1.04 -9.57
N LYS A 273 26.95 0.90 -8.41
CA LYS A 273 26.48 -0.36 -7.88
C LYS A 273 24.96 -0.30 -7.79
N TYR A 274 24.28 -1.41 -7.99
CA TYR A 274 22.83 -1.47 -7.97
C TYR A 274 22.33 -2.72 -7.26
N LEU A 275 21.16 -2.59 -6.65
CA LEU A 275 20.37 -3.71 -6.16
C LEU A 275 19.21 -3.94 -7.12
N LEU A 276 19.13 -5.13 -7.72
CA LEU A 276 18.16 -5.46 -8.77
C LEU A 276 17.31 -6.67 -8.37
N PRO A 277 16.00 -6.70 -8.70
CA PRO A 277 15.13 -7.84 -8.41
C PRO A 277 15.56 -9.10 -9.17
N ALA A 278 15.31 -10.28 -8.60
CA ALA A 278 15.71 -11.55 -9.20
C ALA A 278 14.77 -11.97 -10.35
N PHE A 279 15.34 -12.29 -11.53
CA PHE A 279 14.62 -12.82 -12.69
C PHE A 279 15.40 -13.95 -13.41
N PRO A 280 14.74 -15.04 -13.85
CA PRO A 280 13.46 -15.57 -13.38
C PRO A 280 13.54 -16.07 -11.93
N CYS A 281 12.40 -16.23 -11.23
CA CYS A 281 12.32 -16.81 -9.89
C CYS A 281 12.77 -18.29 -9.87
N THR A 282 14.08 -18.54 -9.89
CA THR A 282 14.65 -19.90 -9.72
C THR A 282 15.29 -20.09 -8.35
N ALA A 283 15.24 -19.08 -7.47
CA ALA A 283 15.73 -19.17 -6.11
C ALA A 283 14.80 -20.07 -5.28
N THR A 284 15.32 -21.24 -4.85
CA THR A 284 14.66 -22.09 -3.87
C THR A 284 14.50 -21.31 -2.56
N MET A 285 13.29 -20.80 -2.25
CA MET A 285 12.99 -20.23 -0.94
C MET A 285 13.19 -21.32 0.13
N ARG A 286 14.08 -21.11 1.10
CA ARG A 286 14.21 -22.00 2.25
C ARG A 286 12.93 -21.90 3.08
N LYS A 287 12.22 -23.02 3.22
CA LYS A 287 11.20 -23.20 4.27
C LYS A 287 11.94 -23.35 5.60
N LEU A 288 12.02 -22.29 6.40
CA LEU A 288 12.53 -22.37 7.78
C LEU A 288 11.71 -21.50 8.72
N SER A 289 11.10 -22.19 9.69
CA SER A 289 10.37 -21.68 10.83
C SER A 289 11.36 -21.04 11.82
N ALA A 290 11.56 -19.73 11.77
CA ALA A 290 12.31 -19.01 12.81
C ALA A 290 11.62 -17.68 13.13
N LEU A 291 11.25 -17.51 14.40
CA LEU A 291 10.62 -16.30 14.95
C LEU A 291 11.66 -15.17 15.00
N VAL A 292 11.62 -14.26 14.02
CA VAL A 292 12.33 -12.97 14.08
C VAL A 292 11.65 -12.12 15.16
N GLN A 293 12.44 -11.63 16.11
CA GLN A 293 11.96 -10.75 17.18
C GLN A 293 11.65 -9.37 16.57
N GLN A 294 10.36 -9.07 16.43
CA GLN A 294 9.85 -7.78 15.92
C GLN A 294 10.31 -6.64 16.85
N GLN A 295 10.61 -5.46 16.29
CA GLN A 295 10.61 -4.24 17.10
C GLN A 295 9.26 -4.17 17.83
N PRO A 296 9.25 -3.83 19.13
CA PRO A 296 8.02 -3.87 19.89
C PRO A 296 7.05 -2.86 19.27
N LEU A 297 5.95 -3.38 18.69
CA LEU A 297 4.80 -2.57 18.32
C LEU A 297 4.30 -1.93 19.61
N VAL A 298 4.50 -0.62 19.78
CA VAL A 298 4.12 0.10 20.98
C VAL A 298 3.24 1.27 20.57
N LEU A 299 1.95 1.17 20.88
CA LEU A 299 1.04 2.28 20.73
C LEU A 299 1.25 3.23 21.92
N ASN A 300 1.89 4.36 21.65
CA ASN A 300 2.08 5.39 22.66
C ASN A 300 0.75 6.09 22.98
N TYR A 301 0.52 6.37 24.26
CA TYR A 301 -0.60 7.19 24.68
C TYR A 301 -0.20 8.66 24.73
N HIS A 302 -0.85 9.49 23.92
CA HIS A 302 -0.53 10.90 23.73
C HIS A 302 -1.37 11.83 24.62
N ASN A 303 -1.89 11.29 25.74
CA ASN A 303 -2.61 12.02 26.80
C ASN A 303 -3.94 12.69 26.38
N GLY A 304 -4.48 12.35 25.22
CA GLY A 304 -5.78 12.81 24.74
C GLY A 304 -6.96 12.05 25.33
N PRO A 305 -8.19 12.60 25.21
CA PRO A 305 -9.38 11.94 25.73
C PRO A 305 -9.70 10.66 24.97
N LEU A 306 -10.21 9.65 25.70
CA LEU A 306 -10.67 8.36 25.17
C LEU A 306 -12.16 8.19 25.45
N LEU A 307 -12.87 7.41 24.64
CA LEU A 307 -14.31 7.17 24.84
C LEU A 307 -14.51 5.94 25.73
N LYS A 308 -14.88 6.15 27.00
CA LYS A 308 -14.98 5.11 28.04
C LYS A 308 -16.36 5.06 28.70
N GLY A 309 -16.64 3.97 29.42
CA GLY A 309 -17.92 3.75 30.08
C GLY A 309 -19.03 3.38 29.11
N ASN A 310 -20.26 3.79 29.40
CA ASN A 310 -21.40 3.54 28.51
C ASN A 310 -21.27 4.39 27.24
N LEU A 311 -21.19 3.73 26.09
CA LEU A 311 -20.92 4.36 24.81
C LEU A 311 -22.09 4.11 23.85
N THR A 312 -22.74 5.17 23.40
CA THR A 312 -23.81 5.03 22.40
C THR A 312 -23.24 5.00 20.99
N VAL A 313 -23.55 3.96 20.21
CA VAL A 313 -23.22 3.87 18.79
C VAL A 313 -24.47 4.17 17.97
N ASN A 314 -24.57 5.40 17.45
CA ASN A 314 -25.63 5.78 16.53
C ASN A 314 -25.24 5.40 15.10
N ILE A 315 -26.21 5.03 14.26
CA ILE A 315 -25.96 4.52 12.91
C ILE A 315 -26.75 5.34 11.89
N VAL A 316 -26.06 5.81 10.85
CA VAL A 316 -26.66 6.38 9.63
C VAL A 316 -26.46 5.37 8.51
N TRP A 317 -27.55 4.79 8.04
CA TRP A 317 -27.58 3.91 6.87
C TRP A 317 -27.75 4.77 5.62
N TYR A 318 -26.68 4.99 4.87
CA TYR A 318 -26.70 5.83 3.69
C TYR A 318 -26.68 4.99 2.41
N GLY A 319 -27.82 4.93 1.73
CA GLY A 319 -28.07 4.03 0.60
C GLY A 319 -28.86 2.78 0.99
N LYS A 320 -28.96 1.83 0.06
CA LYS A 320 -29.83 0.66 0.19
C LYS A 320 -29.14 -0.49 0.91
N PHE A 321 -29.71 -0.90 2.05
CA PHE A 321 -29.33 -2.11 2.78
C PHE A 321 -30.56 -2.98 2.97
N SER A 322 -30.44 -4.28 2.71
CA SER A 322 -31.54 -5.20 3.02
C SER A 322 -31.71 -5.36 4.53
N PRO A 323 -32.90 -5.80 5.00
CA PRO A 323 -33.11 -6.08 6.43
C PRO A 323 -32.09 -7.07 7.02
N SER A 324 -31.66 -8.08 6.26
CA SER A 324 -30.65 -9.05 6.72
C SER A 324 -29.26 -8.42 6.87
N GLN A 325 -28.84 -7.59 5.91
CA GLN A 325 -27.57 -6.87 5.97
C GLN A 325 -27.52 -5.92 7.18
N ARG A 326 -28.61 -5.18 7.43
CA ARG A 326 -28.71 -4.30 8.60
C ARG A 326 -28.64 -5.10 9.91
N SER A 327 -29.35 -6.23 9.98
CA SER A 327 -29.34 -7.10 11.16
C SER A 327 -27.93 -7.60 11.49
N ILE A 328 -27.12 -8.02 10.50
CA ILE A 328 -25.76 -8.52 10.74
C ILE A 328 -24.88 -7.47 11.45
N LEU A 329 -24.92 -6.22 10.97
CA LEU A 329 -24.09 -5.13 11.51
C LEU A 329 -24.63 -4.62 12.87
N VAL A 330 -25.95 -4.55 13.06
CA VAL A 330 -26.56 -4.20 14.36
C VAL A 330 -26.28 -5.29 15.40
N ASP A 331 -26.40 -6.56 15.03
CA ASP A 331 -26.08 -7.71 15.88
C ASP A 331 -24.60 -7.69 16.27
N PHE A 332 -23.70 -7.29 15.36
CA PHE A 332 -22.28 -7.15 15.66
C PHE A 332 -22.04 -6.10 16.75
N VAL A 333 -22.61 -4.89 16.62
CA VAL A 333 -22.47 -3.84 17.62
C VAL A 333 -23.06 -4.27 18.97
N GLN A 334 -24.20 -4.96 18.97
CA GLN A 334 -24.78 -5.53 20.20
C GLN A 334 -23.92 -6.62 20.83
N SER A 335 -23.11 -7.32 20.02
CA SER A 335 -22.20 -8.37 20.49
C SER A 335 -20.95 -7.83 21.19
N LEU A 336 -20.58 -6.56 21.00
CA LEU A 336 -19.43 -5.94 21.67
C LEU A 336 -19.59 -5.90 23.19
N SER A 337 -20.83 -5.83 23.67
CA SER A 337 -21.18 -5.75 25.11
C SER A 337 -22.00 -6.94 25.58
N SER A 338 -22.05 -8.05 24.84
CA SER A 338 -22.84 -9.22 25.24
C SER A 338 -22.27 -9.89 26.50
N GLY A 339 -23.15 -10.33 27.40
CA GLY A 339 -22.76 -11.03 28.63
C GLY A 339 -22.30 -12.48 28.39
N GLN A 340 -21.91 -13.16 29.48
CA GLN A 340 -21.29 -14.50 29.51
C GLN A 340 -22.08 -15.66 28.86
N ARG A 341 -23.27 -15.42 28.29
CA ARG A 341 -24.11 -16.45 27.66
C ARG A 341 -23.72 -16.77 26.21
N THR A 342 -22.82 -16.00 25.60
CA THR A 342 -22.30 -16.29 24.26
C THR A 342 -21.18 -17.34 24.33
N PRO A 343 -21.16 -18.32 23.41
CA PRO A 343 -20.05 -19.27 23.32
C PRO A 343 -18.71 -18.55 23.14
N GLN A 344 -17.63 -19.12 23.68
CA GLN A 344 -16.29 -18.60 23.49
C GLN A 344 -15.59 -19.29 22.30
N PRO A 345 -14.68 -18.59 21.60
CA PRO A 345 -14.35 -17.16 21.73
C PRO A 345 -15.48 -16.24 21.25
N SER A 346 -15.67 -15.09 21.89
CA SER A 346 -16.80 -14.18 21.63
C SER A 346 -16.39 -12.77 21.14
N VAL A 347 -17.28 -12.08 20.45
CA VAL A 347 -17.09 -10.67 20.07
C VAL A 347 -16.86 -9.79 21.30
N SER A 348 -17.59 -10.04 22.39
CA SER A 348 -17.42 -9.34 23.67
C SER A 348 -16.05 -9.58 24.30
N SER A 349 -15.52 -10.81 24.25
CA SER A 349 -14.17 -11.09 24.78
C SER A 349 -13.07 -10.42 23.94
N TRP A 350 -13.28 -10.28 22.64
CA TRP A 350 -12.39 -9.49 21.79
C TRP A 350 -12.41 -8.01 22.19
N TRP A 351 -13.62 -7.44 22.33
CA TRP A 351 -13.81 -6.04 22.69
C TRP A 351 -13.28 -5.69 24.08
N GLN A 352 -13.28 -6.63 25.02
CA GLN A 352 -12.69 -6.44 26.37
C GLN A 352 -11.22 -6.03 26.33
N THR A 353 -10.49 -6.30 25.25
CA THR A 353 -9.11 -5.80 25.04
C THR A 353 -9.04 -4.27 25.11
N THR A 354 -10.10 -3.56 24.70
CA THR A 354 -10.19 -2.08 24.83
C THR A 354 -10.16 -1.59 26.29
N GLY A 355 -10.50 -2.46 27.25
CA GLY A 355 -10.41 -2.18 28.68
C GLY A 355 -8.99 -2.15 29.24
N GLY A 356 -8.01 -2.70 28.51
CA GLY A 356 -6.59 -2.60 28.86
C GLY A 356 -5.98 -1.23 28.57
N TYR A 357 -6.64 -0.40 27.75
CA TYR A 357 -6.22 0.97 27.46
C TYR A 357 -6.61 1.90 28.62
N LYS A 358 -5.87 3.00 28.80
CA LYS A 358 -6.09 3.95 29.91
C LYS A 358 -7.55 4.39 30.02
N GLY A 359 -8.06 4.54 31.25
CA GLY A 359 -9.44 5.00 31.50
C GLY A 359 -10.49 3.88 31.59
N GLY A 360 -10.12 2.61 31.41
CA GLY A 360 -10.99 1.46 31.68
C GLY A 360 -11.80 0.98 30.47
N PRO A 361 -12.83 0.14 30.67
CA PRO A 361 -13.61 -0.46 29.59
C PRO A 361 -14.59 0.53 28.95
N SER A 362 -14.95 0.23 27.70
CA SER A 362 -16.03 0.88 26.97
C SER A 362 -17.12 -0.16 26.70
N THR A 363 -18.38 0.22 26.92
CA THR A 363 -19.56 -0.65 26.76
C THR A 363 -20.46 -0.09 25.66
N PRO A 364 -20.20 -0.42 24.37
CA PRO A 364 -21.02 0.00 23.25
C PRO A 364 -22.45 -0.52 23.36
N ILE A 365 -23.42 0.36 23.13
CA ILE A 365 -24.82 0.02 22.93
C ILE A 365 -25.32 0.64 21.63
N VAL A 366 -26.21 -0.06 20.92
CA VAL A 366 -26.82 0.50 19.72
C VAL A 366 -27.78 1.63 20.11
N GLY A 367 -27.56 2.80 19.54
CA GLY A 367 -28.36 4.00 19.75
C GLY A 367 -29.35 4.27 18.62
N ASN A 368 -29.47 5.54 18.27
CA ASN A 368 -30.35 6.03 17.21
C ASN A 368 -29.93 5.48 15.84
N GLN A 369 -30.90 5.09 15.01
CA GLN A 369 -30.65 4.65 13.64
C GLN A 369 -31.41 5.54 12.65
N ILE A 370 -30.72 6.06 11.64
CA ILE A 370 -31.30 6.89 10.57
C ILE A 370 -31.15 6.15 9.25
N LEU A 371 -32.25 6.02 8.51
CA LEU A 371 -32.29 5.44 7.18
C LEU A 371 -32.34 6.57 6.15
N ASP A 372 -31.28 6.69 5.35
CA ASP A 372 -31.16 7.66 4.25
C ASP A 372 -31.02 6.90 2.93
N GLU A 373 -32.12 6.27 2.51
CA GLU A 373 -32.19 5.47 1.29
C GLU A 373 -32.37 6.33 0.02
N THR A 374 -32.61 7.64 0.18
CA THR A 374 -32.80 8.61 -0.91
C THR A 374 -31.51 9.32 -1.31
N TYR A 375 -30.38 9.00 -0.65
CA TYR A 375 -29.06 9.58 -0.91
C TYR A 375 -29.08 11.10 -0.76
N SER A 376 -29.44 11.61 0.41
CA SER A 376 -29.69 13.05 0.64
C SER A 376 -28.54 14.00 0.27
N LEU A 377 -27.29 13.53 0.15
CA LEU A 377 -26.10 14.29 -0.26
C LEU A 377 -25.47 13.79 -1.58
N GLY A 378 -26.21 12.97 -2.34
CA GLY A 378 -25.75 12.31 -3.57
C GLY A 378 -24.96 11.02 -3.32
N LYS A 379 -24.69 10.26 -4.38
CA LYS A 379 -23.97 8.98 -4.29
C LYS A 379 -22.44 9.10 -4.20
N ALA A 380 -21.89 10.31 -4.40
CA ALA A 380 -20.47 10.60 -4.24
C ALA A 380 -20.25 11.48 -3.00
N LEU A 381 -19.55 10.95 -2.01
CA LEU A 381 -19.34 11.58 -0.72
C LEU A 381 -17.86 11.95 -0.50
N THR A 382 -17.66 13.15 0.04
CA THR A 382 -16.38 13.63 0.56
C THR A 382 -16.36 13.49 2.08
N ASP A 383 -15.20 13.62 2.72
CA ASP A 383 -15.08 13.59 4.20
C ASP A 383 -15.99 14.61 4.89
N GLN A 384 -16.12 15.80 4.33
CA GLN A 384 -17.03 16.83 4.84
C GLN A 384 -18.49 16.39 4.84
N LYS A 385 -18.91 15.65 3.80
CA LYS A 385 -20.27 15.09 3.73
C LYS A 385 -20.46 13.95 4.73
N LEU A 386 -19.43 13.14 5.00
CA LEU A 386 -19.49 12.12 6.05
C LEU A 386 -19.72 12.74 7.43
N VAL A 387 -18.99 13.81 7.77
CA VAL A 387 -19.19 14.56 9.02
C VAL A 387 -20.61 15.13 9.10
N ALA A 388 -21.12 15.70 7.99
CA ALA A 388 -22.48 16.23 7.93
C ALA A 388 -23.55 15.14 8.14
N LEU A 389 -23.34 13.93 7.60
CA LEU A 389 -24.23 12.79 7.83
C LEU A 389 -24.16 12.31 9.28
N ALA A 390 -22.96 12.15 9.83
CA ALA A 390 -22.76 11.75 11.22
C ALA A 390 -23.42 12.74 12.21
N ALA A 391 -23.33 14.04 11.93
CA ALA A 391 -23.95 15.08 12.74
C ALA A 391 -25.49 14.96 12.81
N LYS A 392 -26.16 14.45 11.76
CA LYS A 392 -27.62 14.20 11.78
C LYS A 392 -28.04 13.16 12.82
N ALA A 393 -27.17 12.19 13.11
CA ALA A 393 -27.43 11.15 14.10
C ALA A 393 -27.12 11.58 15.54
N SER A 394 -26.35 12.67 15.69
CA SER A 394 -25.99 13.19 17.00
C SER A 394 -27.19 13.82 17.71
N LYS A 395 -27.37 13.45 18.98
CA LYS A 395 -28.42 13.99 19.85
C LYS A 395 -27.84 14.70 21.09
N GLY A 396 -26.59 15.19 21.01
CA GLY A 396 -25.90 15.84 22.13
C GLY A 396 -25.68 14.94 23.36
N GLN A 397 -25.59 13.62 23.18
CA GLN A 397 -25.29 12.69 24.27
C GLN A 397 -23.78 12.71 24.58
N ASN A 398 -23.43 12.69 25.87
CA ASN A 398 -22.05 12.48 26.30
C ASN A 398 -21.60 11.05 25.93
N ALA A 399 -20.40 10.92 25.34
CA ALA A 399 -19.78 9.66 24.90
C ALA A 399 -20.62 8.87 23.88
N ALA A 400 -20.74 9.40 22.65
CA ALA A 400 -21.34 8.72 21.51
C ALA A 400 -20.41 8.70 20.30
N ILE A 401 -20.52 7.63 19.49
CA ILE A 401 -19.93 7.55 18.14
C ILE A 401 -21.07 7.54 17.14
N ASN A 402 -21.00 8.40 16.14
CA ASN A 402 -21.99 8.46 15.06
C ASN A 402 -21.38 7.81 13.82
N VAL A 403 -21.83 6.59 13.52
CA VAL A 403 -21.30 5.74 12.46
C VAL A 403 -22.10 5.93 11.18
N VAL A 404 -21.45 6.28 10.08
CA VAL A 404 -22.04 6.31 8.74
C VAL A 404 -21.68 5.03 8.00
N LEU A 405 -22.68 4.23 7.65
CA LEU A 405 -22.54 3.01 6.87
C LEU A 405 -23.06 3.26 5.46
N THR A 406 -22.19 3.20 4.44
CA THR A 406 -22.58 3.50 3.06
C THR A 406 -22.84 2.23 2.26
N GLY A 407 -23.92 2.22 1.48
CA GLY A 407 -24.29 1.10 0.60
C GLY A 407 -23.25 0.86 -0.52
N ALA A 408 -23.32 -0.31 -1.16
CA ALA A 408 -22.34 -0.75 -2.17
C ALA A 408 -22.30 0.15 -3.43
N ASP A 409 -23.38 0.92 -3.65
CA ASP A 409 -23.54 1.82 -4.79
C ASP A 409 -23.17 3.29 -4.48
N VAL A 410 -22.53 3.54 -3.33
CA VAL A 410 -22.05 4.86 -2.91
C VAL A 410 -20.52 4.91 -3.07
N THR A 411 -20.02 5.95 -3.71
CA THR A 411 -18.58 6.24 -3.80
C THR A 411 -18.19 7.22 -2.69
N VAL A 412 -17.05 6.96 -2.05
CA VAL A 412 -16.49 7.84 -1.01
C VAL A 412 -15.02 8.05 -1.33
N ASP A 413 -14.52 9.27 -1.14
CA ASP A 413 -13.12 9.59 -1.42
C ASP A 413 -12.16 8.61 -0.70
N GLY A 414 -11.26 7.98 -1.47
CA GLY A 414 -10.28 7.02 -0.96
C GLY A 414 -10.84 5.63 -0.59
N PHE A 415 -12.14 5.40 -0.72
CA PHE A 415 -12.72 4.07 -0.50
C PHE A 415 -12.11 3.05 -1.47
N CYS A 416 -11.61 1.93 -0.94
CA CYS A 416 -11.02 0.83 -1.71
C CYS A 416 -9.77 1.18 -2.53
N SER A 417 -9.20 2.36 -2.28
CA SER A 417 -7.89 2.77 -2.81
C SER A 417 -6.92 3.04 -1.68
N SER A 418 -7.39 3.56 -0.54
CA SER A 418 -6.54 3.86 0.61
C SER A 418 -7.13 3.43 1.95
N ARG A 419 -8.46 3.21 2.01
CA ARG A 419 -9.16 2.89 3.25
C ARG A 419 -10.47 2.14 2.99
N CYS A 420 -10.89 1.36 3.98
CA CYS A 420 -12.19 0.67 4.00
C CYS A 420 -13.20 1.34 4.94
N GLY A 421 -12.70 2.25 5.77
CA GLY A 421 -13.41 3.07 6.72
C GLY A 421 -12.48 4.10 7.33
N SER A 422 -13.02 5.02 8.11
CA SER A 422 -12.27 5.99 8.89
C SER A 422 -13.01 6.31 10.17
N HIS A 423 -12.30 6.85 11.17
CA HIS A 423 -12.92 7.55 12.28
C HIS A 423 -12.28 8.93 12.41
N GLY A 424 -12.91 9.80 13.19
CA GLY A 424 -12.37 11.12 13.48
C GLY A 424 -13.34 11.96 14.28
N SER A 425 -13.08 13.26 14.28
CA SER A 425 -13.90 14.22 15.00
C SER A 425 -14.39 15.39 14.16
N GLY A 426 -15.55 15.93 14.52
CA GLY A 426 -16.19 17.10 13.91
C GLY A 426 -16.74 18.07 14.94
N ILE A 427 -17.36 19.16 14.48
CA ILE A 427 -18.01 20.15 15.34
C ILE A 427 -19.52 19.97 15.27
N GLU A 428 -20.19 19.81 16.41
CA GLU A 428 -21.65 19.70 16.50
C GLU A 428 -22.32 21.09 16.58
N GLY A 429 -22.67 21.68 15.42
CA GLY A 429 -23.41 22.94 15.36
C GLY A 429 -22.68 24.16 15.98
N ARG A 430 -23.42 25.21 16.35
CA ARG A 430 -22.87 26.47 16.92
C ARG A 430 -22.38 26.35 18.38
N LYS A 431 -22.44 25.16 19.00
CA LYS A 431 -21.96 24.93 20.37
C LYS A 431 -20.69 24.08 20.33
N THR A 432 -19.78 24.35 21.24
CA THR A 432 -18.37 23.93 21.32
C THR A 432 -18.12 22.43 21.58
N GLY A 433 -19.06 21.53 21.25
CA GLY A 433 -18.92 20.09 21.43
C GLY A 433 -18.17 19.42 20.28
N LYS A 434 -17.13 18.63 20.60
CA LYS A 434 -16.48 17.75 19.62
C LYS A 434 -17.32 16.48 19.44
N LEU A 435 -17.72 16.21 18.20
CA LEU A 435 -18.45 15.03 17.77
C LEU A 435 -17.45 13.94 17.38
N ALA A 436 -17.54 12.73 17.95
CA ALA A 436 -16.82 11.57 17.41
C ALA A 436 -17.69 10.87 16.34
N TYR A 437 -17.08 10.55 15.20
CA TYR A 437 -17.75 9.85 14.11
C TYR A 437 -16.88 8.75 13.53
N ALA A 438 -17.53 7.80 12.87
CA ALA A 438 -16.86 6.80 12.06
C ALA A 438 -17.60 6.60 10.74
N TRP A 439 -16.92 6.08 9.74
CA TRP A 439 -17.49 5.70 8.47
C TRP A 439 -16.94 4.33 8.04
N VAL A 440 -17.80 3.51 7.43
CA VAL A 440 -17.43 2.26 6.78
C VAL A 440 -18.18 2.12 5.47
N GLY A 441 -17.46 1.79 4.40
CA GLY A 441 -18.04 1.52 3.08
C GLY A 441 -18.31 0.05 2.83
N ASN A 442 -19.36 -0.25 2.07
CA ASN A 442 -19.67 -1.61 1.62
C ASN A 442 -18.83 -1.99 0.39
N PRO A 443 -17.91 -2.96 0.50
CA PRO A 443 -16.98 -3.29 -0.58
C PRO A 443 -17.53 -4.28 -1.62
N ALA A 444 -18.80 -4.67 -1.54
CA ALA A 444 -19.38 -5.67 -2.45
C ALA A 444 -19.20 -5.33 -3.93
N SER A 445 -19.30 -4.05 -4.30
CA SER A 445 -19.19 -3.57 -5.69
C SER A 445 -17.90 -2.82 -5.98
N GLN A 446 -17.13 -2.45 -4.96
CA GLN A 446 -15.95 -1.61 -5.07
C GLN A 446 -14.85 -2.19 -4.17
N GLY A 447 -13.71 -2.56 -4.76
CA GLY A 447 -12.56 -3.16 -4.06
C GLY A 447 -12.83 -4.27 -3.04
N PRO A 448 -13.61 -5.32 -3.37
CA PRO A 448 -13.81 -6.45 -2.47
C PRO A 448 -12.48 -7.14 -2.12
N GLY A 449 -11.50 -7.16 -3.04
CA GLY A 449 -10.18 -7.72 -2.78
C GLY A 449 -9.34 -6.96 -1.75
N GLN A 450 -9.68 -5.71 -1.40
CA GLN A 450 -8.99 -4.97 -0.34
C GLN A 450 -9.79 -4.98 0.95
N CYS A 451 -11.08 -4.67 0.87
CA CYS A 451 -11.92 -4.38 2.04
C CYS A 451 -12.81 -5.53 2.48
N ALA A 452 -12.87 -6.62 1.70
CA ALA A 452 -13.50 -7.87 2.10
C ALA A 452 -12.52 -9.04 2.20
N TRP A 453 -11.20 -8.79 2.14
CA TRP A 453 -10.23 -9.82 2.50
C TRP A 453 -10.41 -10.22 3.98
N PRO A 454 -10.41 -11.53 4.34
CA PRO A 454 -10.03 -12.70 3.54
C PRO A 454 -11.18 -13.43 2.82
N PHE A 455 -12.37 -12.83 2.68
CA PHE A 455 -13.54 -13.41 2.01
C PHE A 455 -13.58 -13.18 0.50
N HIS A 456 -12.62 -12.42 -0.03
CA HIS A 456 -12.40 -12.23 -1.45
C HIS A 456 -10.91 -12.34 -1.77
N GLN A 457 -10.58 -12.70 -3.02
CA GLN A 457 -9.19 -12.76 -3.46
C GLN A 457 -8.51 -11.40 -3.29
N PRO A 458 -7.34 -11.33 -2.63
CA PRO A 458 -6.64 -10.08 -2.42
C PRO A 458 -6.07 -9.54 -3.73
N ILE A 459 -6.02 -8.21 -3.87
CA ILE A 459 -5.52 -7.54 -5.09
C ILE A 459 -4.02 -7.85 -5.32
N TYR A 460 -3.27 -8.12 -4.25
CA TYR A 460 -1.85 -8.44 -4.26
C TYR A 460 -1.51 -9.44 -3.13
N GLY A 461 -0.34 -10.07 -3.19
CA GLY A 461 0.10 -11.06 -2.21
C GLY A 461 -0.39 -12.49 -2.51
N PRO A 462 -0.16 -13.45 -1.60
CA PRO A 462 -0.53 -14.84 -1.81
C PRO A 462 -2.01 -15.03 -2.15
N GLN A 463 -2.26 -15.65 -3.30
CA GLN A 463 -3.59 -15.86 -3.86
C GLN A 463 -4.21 -17.16 -3.32
N THR A 464 -4.23 -17.30 -2.00
CA THR A 464 -4.90 -18.42 -1.34
C THR A 464 -6.42 -18.34 -1.60
N PRO A 465 -7.13 -19.48 -1.70
CA PRO A 465 -8.58 -19.47 -1.85
C PRO A 465 -9.24 -18.64 -0.74
N PRO A 466 -10.19 -17.74 -1.07
CA PRO A 466 -10.87 -16.94 -0.06
C PRO A 466 -11.61 -17.80 0.94
N LEU A 467 -11.68 -17.30 2.18
CA LEU A 467 -12.50 -17.89 3.21
C LEU A 467 -13.99 -17.72 2.86
N VAL A 468 -14.80 -18.69 3.28
CA VAL A 468 -16.26 -18.55 3.14
C VAL A 468 -16.77 -17.61 4.25
N PRO A 469 -17.47 -16.52 3.88
CA PRO A 469 -17.92 -15.50 4.82
C PRO A 469 -18.96 -16.04 5.83
N PRO A 470 -18.85 -15.71 7.13
CA PRO A 470 -19.66 -16.32 8.18
C PRO A 470 -21.13 -15.94 8.18
N ASN A 471 -21.51 -14.85 7.51
CA ASN A 471 -22.91 -14.44 7.35
C ASN A 471 -23.40 -14.56 5.90
N GLY A 472 -22.60 -15.15 5.01
CA GLY A 472 -22.96 -15.40 3.61
C GLY A 472 -22.99 -14.16 2.73
N ASP A 473 -22.49 -13.01 3.19
CA ASP A 473 -22.43 -11.77 2.42
C ASP A 473 -21.02 -11.19 2.51
N VAL A 474 -20.23 -11.37 1.44
CA VAL A 474 -18.82 -10.92 1.36
C VAL A 474 -18.68 -9.42 1.68
N GLY A 475 -19.62 -8.59 1.20
CA GLY A 475 -19.59 -7.15 1.43
C GLY A 475 -19.83 -6.82 2.90
N ILE A 476 -20.88 -7.38 3.49
CA ILE A 476 -21.22 -7.10 4.89
C ILE A 476 -20.22 -7.73 5.87
N ASP A 477 -19.73 -8.93 5.60
CA ASP A 477 -18.69 -9.54 6.43
C ASP A 477 -17.36 -8.77 6.34
N GLY A 478 -17.03 -8.18 5.18
CA GLY A 478 -15.94 -7.20 5.05
C GLY A 478 -16.19 -5.89 5.80
N MET A 479 -17.44 -5.39 5.78
CA MET A 479 -17.83 -4.24 6.59
C MET A 479 -17.69 -4.52 8.09
N VAL A 480 -17.97 -5.73 8.58
CA VAL A 480 -17.76 -6.09 10.00
C VAL A 480 -16.29 -5.94 10.39
N ILE A 481 -15.36 -6.43 9.57
CA ILE A 481 -13.91 -6.29 9.81
C ILE A 481 -13.53 -4.79 9.89
N SER A 482 -14.01 -4.01 8.93
CA SER A 482 -13.74 -2.57 8.87
C SER A 482 -14.37 -1.82 10.05
N LEU A 483 -15.60 -2.17 10.43
CA LEU A 483 -16.34 -1.59 11.54
C LEU A 483 -15.68 -1.89 12.88
N ALA A 484 -15.21 -3.13 13.07
CA ALA A 484 -14.44 -3.53 14.24
C ALA A 484 -13.17 -2.66 14.38
N THR A 485 -12.43 -2.50 13.29
CA THR A 485 -11.21 -1.68 13.24
C THR A 485 -11.49 -0.22 13.59
N VAL A 486 -12.43 0.43 12.91
CA VAL A 486 -12.68 1.87 13.10
C VAL A 486 -13.36 2.17 14.44
N LEU A 487 -14.19 1.28 14.99
CA LEU A 487 -14.77 1.48 16.32
C LEU A 487 -13.71 1.37 17.41
N ALA A 488 -12.79 0.41 17.31
CA ALA A 488 -11.69 0.28 18.25
C ALA A 488 -10.76 1.51 18.17
N GLY A 489 -10.45 2.00 16.96
CA GLY A 489 -9.75 3.27 16.75
C GLY A 489 -10.49 4.44 17.38
N ALA A 490 -11.78 4.60 17.10
CA ALA A 490 -12.59 5.69 17.64
C ALA A 490 -12.67 5.72 19.18
N VAL A 491 -12.64 4.56 19.87
CA VAL A 491 -12.64 4.55 21.34
C VAL A 491 -11.26 4.77 21.96
N THR A 492 -10.20 4.39 21.25
CA THR A 492 -8.80 4.48 21.75
C THR A 492 -8.03 5.69 21.22
N ASN A 493 -8.55 6.39 20.21
CA ASN A 493 -7.98 7.60 19.62
C ASN A 493 -9.06 8.51 18.96
N PRO A 494 -10.14 8.89 19.66
CA PRO A 494 -11.26 9.64 19.06
C PRO A 494 -10.92 11.02 18.47
N PHE A 495 -9.80 11.63 18.89
CA PHE A 495 -9.44 13.02 18.57
C PHE A 495 -7.97 13.18 18.15
N ASP A 496 -7.38 12.11 17.59
CA ASP A 496 -6.01 12.09 17.04
C ASP A 496 -4.89 12.43 18.05
N ASN A 497 -5.16 12.16 19.32
CA ASN A 497 -4.24 12.35 20.45
C ASN A 497 -4.38 11.27 21.55
N GLY A 498 -5.01 10.14 21.26
CA GLY A 498 -5.14 8.98 22.14
C GLY A 498 -3.98 7.99 21.99
N TYR A 499 -4.26 6.74 21.62
CA TYR A 499 -3.26 5.69 21.40
C TYR A 499 -2.92 5.53 19.92
N PHE A 500 -1.68 5.80 19.53
CA PHE A 500 -1.20 5.50 18.18
C PHE A 500 0.34 5.44 18.10
N GLN A 501 0.83 4.85 17.02
CA GLN A 501 2.23 4.88 16.57
C GLN A 501 2.30 5.42 15.13
N GLY A 502 3.37 6.16 14.81
CA GLY A 502 3.55 6.78 13.49
C GLY A 502 3.09 8.24 13.45
N SER A 503 2.96 8.78 12.23
CA SER A 503 2.47 10.15 12.03
C SER A 503 0.97 10.24 12.29
N LYS A 504 0.48 11.45 12.63
CA LYS A 504 -0.96 11.69 12.85
C LYS A 504 -1.80 11.53 11.58
N ASP A 505 -1.19 11.65 10.40
CA ASP A 505 -1.89 11.56 9.12
C ASP A 505 -2.07 10.11 8.65
N ALA A 506 -1.31 9.16 9.23
CA ALA A 506 -1.43 7.72 8.96
C ALA A 506 -1.08 6.87 10.21
N PRO A 507 -1.83 7.01 11.32
CA PRO A 507 -1.50 6.34 12.57
C PRO A 507 -1.79 4.84 12.50
N LEU A 508 -0.89 4.04 13.07
CA LEU A 508 -1.19 2.69 13.52
C LEU A 508 -1.88 2.79 14.89
N GLU A 509 -3.06 2.18 14.99
CA GLU A 509 -3.95 2.25 16.16
C GLU A 509 -4.28 0.84 16.64
N ALA A 510 -5.19 0.74 17.63
CA ALA A 510 -5.53 -0.49 18.33
C ALA A 510 -5.68 -1.73 17.44
N VAL A 511 -6.33 -1.59 16.30
CA VAL A 511 -6.58 -2.71 15.37
C VAL A 511 -5.83 -2.54 14.05
N SER A 512 -5.65 -1.32 13.54
CA SER A 512 -4.90 -1.10 12.29
C SER A 512 -3.43 -1.50 12.41
N ALA A 513 -2.85 -1.47 13.62
CA ALA A 513 -1.52 -2.03 13.90
C ALA A 513 -1.42 -3.55 13.71
N CYS A 514 -2.56 -4.26 13.71
CA CYS A 514 -2.67 -5.71 13.61
C CYS A 514 -3.35 -6.15 12.32
N THR A 515 -3.28 -5.31 11.27
CA THR A 515 -3.94 -5.54 9.99
C THR A 515 -3.59 -6.92 9.43
N GLY A 516 -4.64 -7.66 9.07
CA GLY A 516 -4.55 -8.96 8.42
C GLY A 516 -4.27 -10.16 9.32
N ILE A 517 -4.13 -9.95 10.63
CA ILE A 517 -3.98 -11.01 11.62
C ILE A 517 -5.38 -11.37 12.15
N PHE A 518 -5.87 -12.58 11.89
CA PHE A 518 -7.18 -13.03 12.39
C PHE A 518 -7.08 -14.25 13.32
N GLY A 519 -6.04 -15.06 13.18
CA GLY A 519 -5.76 -16.21 14.02
C GLY A 519 -4.27 -16.43 14.23
N LYS A 520 -3.93 -17.36 15.11
CA LYS A 520 -2.53 -17.73 15.38
C LYS A 520 -1.80 -18.11 14.09
N GLY A 521 -0.54 -17.71 13.99
CA GLY A 521 0.31 -18.03 12.83
C GLY A 521 -0.03 -17.26 11.55
N ALA A 522 -0.85 -16.20 11.63
CA ALA A 522 -1.10 -15.32 10.49
C ALA A 522 0.21 -14.72 9.92
N TYR A 523 0.23 -14.55 8.60
CA TYR A 523 1.30 -13.89 7.85
C TYR A 523 0.70 -13.28 6.57
N PRO A 524 1.40 -12.40 5.83
CA PRO A 524 0.85 -11.79 4.63
C PRO A 524 0.25 -12.82 3.65
N GLY A 525 -1.05 -12.70 3.34
CA GLY A 525 -1.81 -13.63 2.48
C GLY A 525 -2.36 -14.89 3.17
N TYR A 526 -2.12 -15.06 4.47
CA TYR A 526 -2.73 -16.10 5.30
C TYR A 526 -3.34 -15.49 6.57
N PRO A 527 -4.66 -15.55 6.76
CA PRO A 527 -5.33 -14.90 7.88
C PRO A 527 -5.00 -15.50 9.26
N GLY A 528 -4.30 -16.64 9.29
CA GLY A 528 -4.02 -17.41 10.50
C GLY A 528 -5.00 -18.56 10.68
N ASP A 529 -4.76 -19.35 11.73
CA ASP A 529 -5.60 -20.49 12.08
C ASP A 529 -6.93 -19.97 12.65
N VAL A 530 -7.99 -20.05 11.83
CA VAL A 530 -9.36 -19.63 12.20
C VAL A 530 -10.27 -20.85 12.34
N ILE A 531 -11.42 -20.68 12.97
CA ILE A 531 -12.39 -21.77 13.17
C ILE A 531 -13.15 -22.01 11.87
N LEU A 532 -13.07 -23.24 11.37
CA LEU A 532 -13.86 -23.72 10.23
C LEU A 532 -15.10 -24.49 10.72
N ASP A 533 -16.28 -24.03 10.36
CA ASP A 533 -17.50 -24.82 10.49
C ASP A 533 -17.52 -25.90 9.40
N LYS A 534 -17.31 -27.16 9.78
CA LYS A 534 -17.25 -28.29 8.84
C LYS A 534 -18.57 -28.54 8.11
N THR A 535 -19.70 -28.07 8.63
CA THR A 535 -21.02 -28.30 8.05
C THR A 535 -21.32 -27.27 6.95
N THR A 536 -21.00 -26.01 7.22
CA THR A 536 -21.36 -24.88 6.34
C THR A 536 -20.17 -24.38 5.51
N GLY A 537 -18.94 -24.75 5.88
CA GLY A 537 -17.71 -24.27 5.27
C GLY A 537 -17.28 -22.87 5.72
N VAL A 538 -18.08 -22.18 6.55
CA VAL A 538 -17.78 -20.80 6.95
C VAL A 538 -16.59 -20.72 7.90
N SER A 539 -15.82 -19.65 7.78
CA SER A 539 -14.66 -19.38 8.63
C SER A 539 -14.90 -18.18 9.54
N TYR A 540 -14.56 -18.32 10.83
CA TYR A 540 -14.82 -17.31 11.85
C TYR A 540 -13.85 -17.44 13.02
N ASN A 541 -13.81 -16.46 13.90
CA ASN A 541 -13.04 -16.54 15.15
C ASN A 541 -13.80 -15.99 16.37
N ALA A 542 -15.04 -15.53 16.20
CA ALA A 542 -15.86 -14.99 17.27
C ALA A 542 -17.33 -15.39 17.11
N PHE A 543 -17.96 -15.80 18.21
CA PHE A 543 -19.41 -15.89 18.33
C PHE A 543 -20.00 -14.55 18.77
N GLY A 544 -21.09 -14.16 18.14
CA GLY A 544 -21.90 -13.01 18.53
C GLY A 544 -23.27 -13.40 19.08
N VAL A 545 -24.10 -12.40 19.32
CA VAL A 545 -25.50 -12.59 19.72
C VAL A 545 -26.30 -13.30 18.63
N ARG A 546 -27.44 -13.89 19.02
CA ARG A 546 -28.38 -14.54 18.09
C ARG A 546 -27.75 -15.63 17.20
N GLY A 547 -26.69 -16.28 17.67
CA GLY A 547 -26.00 -17.36 16.95
C GLY A 547 -25.15 -16.88 15.77
N ARG A 548 -24.91 -15.56 15.64
CA ARG A 548 -24.04 -14.99 14.60
C ARG A 548 -22.59 -15.44 14.79
N LYS A 549 -21.89 -15.58 13.69
CA LYS A 549 -20.45 -15.83 13.63
C LYS A 549 -19.77 -14.64 12.95
N TYR A 550 -18.59 -14.27 13.43
CA TYR A 550 -17.84 -13.14 12.91
C TYR A 550 -16.35 -13.49 12.82
N LEU A 551 -15.68 -12.84 11.89
CA LEU A 551 -14.23 -12.83 11.79
C LEU A 551 -13.72 -11.44 12.17
N LEU A 552 -12.93 -11.35 13.23
CA LEU A 552 -12.43 -10.10 13.78
C LEU A 552 -10.91 -10.04 13.70
N PRO A 553 -10.32 -8.91 13.29
CA PRO A 553 -8.87 -8.75 13.30
C PRO A 553 -8.33 -8.80 14.73
N ALA A 554 -7.06 -9.15 14.89
CA ALA A 554 -6.37 -9.03 16.17
C ALA A 554 -6.37 -7.58 16.64
N MET A 555 -6.32 -7.39 17.96
CA MET A 555 -6.19 -6.08 18.58
C MET A 555 -4.88 -6.03 19.34
N TRP A 556 -4.14 -4.93 19.24
CA TRP A 556 -2.95 -4.70 20.04
C TRP A 556 -3.34 -4.67 21.52
N ASP A 557 -2.76 -5.55 22.33
CA ASP A 557 -3.06 -5.62 23.76
C ASP A 557 -2.01 -4.81 24.54
N PRO A 558 -2.40 -3.71 25.21
CA PRO A 558 -1.47 -2.89 25.99
C PRO A 558 -0.74 -3.64 27.10
N GLN A 559 -1.28 -4.76 27.58
CA GLN A 559 -0.65 -5.56 28.64
C GLN A 559 0.51 -6.39 28.12
N THR A 560 0.42 -6.88 26.89
CA THR A 560 1.43 -7.77 26.29
C THR A 560 2.28 -7.06 25.23
N SER A 561 1.89 -5.85 24.82
CA SER A 561 2.48 -5.10 23.71
C SER A 561 2.55 -5.91 22.41
N ALA A 562 1.52 -6.73 22.16
CA ALA A 562 1.43 -7.62 21.00
C ALA A 562 0.02 -7.67 20.43
N CYS A 563 -0.09 -8.03 19.16
CA CYS A 563 -1.38 -8.31 18.51
C CYS A 563 -1.99 -9.59 19.07
N LYS A 564 -3.14 -9.46 19.74
CA LYS A 564 -3.86 -10.55 20.37
C LYS A 564 -4.96 -11.08 19.46
N THR A 565 -4.87 -12.35 19.11
CA THR A 565 -5.93 -13.10 18.41
C THR A 565 -6.90 -13.74 19.41
N LEU A 566 -8.11 -14.06 18.95
CA LEU A 566 -9.07 -14.86 19.73
C LEU A 566 -8.77 -16.37 19.70
N VAL A 567 -8.05 -16.83 18.68
CA VAL A 567 -7.79 -18.23 18.34
C VAL A 567 -6.33 -18.45 17.94
#